data_AF-A0A809X1V8-F1
#
_entry.id   AF-A0A809X1V8-F1
#
_cell.length_a   1.000
_cell.length_b   1.000
_cell.length_c   1.000
_cell.angle_alpha   90.00
_cell.angle_beta   90.00
_cell.angle_gamma   90.00
#
_symmetry.space_group_name_H-M   'P 1'
#
loop_
_entity.id
_entity.type
_entity.pdbx_description
1 polymer ?
#
loop_
_entity_poly.entity_id
_entity_poly.type
_entity_poly.pdbx_seq_one_letter_code
_entity_poly.pdbx_strand_id
1 'polypeptide(L)'
;MTAALLSADEVSFLSRHGYSEEDIYDGRYQSKERRAAAAKEAGKHLVLAGVIGRGDCRTLGHRLRTRAGHCIQCKPINIAFQRREDEPGYVYIAGSLTGRVIKIGTTGNLSQRENQMRAEGYGGSKDWIVLFSLHVDRGG
;
A
#
# COMPACT_ATOMS: atom_id res chain seq x y z
N MET A 1 26.40 -5.43 -24.57
CA MET A 1 26.17 -5.55 -23.12
C MET A 1 24.97 -4.68 -22.78
N THR A 2 23.82 -5.26 -22.50
CA THR A 2 22.65 -4.52 -22.00
C THR A 2 22.97 -4.01 -20.60
N ALA A 3 22.83 -2.69 -20.39
CA ALA A 3 23.00 -2.12 -19.05
C ALA A 3 21.95 -2.73 -18.11
N ALA A 4 22.37 -3.17 -16.92
CA ALA A 4 21.47 -3.72 -15.92
C ALA A 4 20.38 -2.68 -15.58
N LEU A 5 19.12 -3.13 -15.51
CA LEU A 5 17.96 -2.28 -15.23
C LEU A 5 18.07 -1.62 -13.85
N LEU A 6 18.47 -2.42 -12.86
CA LEU A 6 18.60 -2.06 -11.45
C LEU A 6 20.06 -1.92 -11.02
N SER A 7 20.33 -1.07 -10.03
CA SER A 7 21.64 -1.01 -9.37
C SER A 7 21.81 -2.16 -8.37
N ALA A 8 23.04 -2.45 -7.96
CA ALA A 8 23.31 -3.48 -6.95
C ALA A 8 22.58 -3.19 -5.63
N ASP A 9 22.50 -1.93 -5.22
CA ASP A 9 21.78 -1.52 -4.00
C ASP A 9 20.28 -1.74 -4.11
N GLU A 10 19.69 -1.48 -5.29
CA GLU A 10 18.27 -1.72 -5.54
C GLU A 10 17.96 -3.21 -5.53
N VAL A 11 18.80 -4.04 -6.15
CA VAL A 11 18.66 -5.51 -6.12
C VAL A 11 18.74 -6.02 -4.68
N SER A 12 19.73 -5.56 -3.90
CA SER A 12 19.89 -5.94 -2.49
C SER A 12 18.68 -5.54 -1.64
N PHE A 13 18.18 -4.31 -1.82
CA PHE A 13 16.97 -3.83 -1.13
C PHE A 13 15.74 -4.67 -1.46
N LEU A 14 15.49 -4.95 -2.75
CA LEU A 14 14.34 -5.73 -3.19
C LEU A 14 14.40 -7.17 -2.66
N SER A 15 15.55 -7.82 -2.78
CA SER A 15 15.77 -9.19 -2.30
C SER A 15 15.50 -9.31 -0.79
N ARG A 16 15.98 -8.34 0.01
CA ARG A 16 15.69 -8.28 1.46
C ARG A 16 14.19 -8.20 1.77
N HIS A 17 13.39 -7.62 0.88
CA HIS A 17 11.95 -7.49 1.01
C HIS A 17 11.16 -8.56 0.25
N GLY A 18 11.83 -9.57 -0.32
CA GLY A 18 11.21 -10.68 -1.04
C GLY A 18 10.73 -10.34 -2.44
N TYR A 19 11.31 -9.33 -3.09
CA TYR A 19 11.02 -8.96 -4.47
C TYR A 19 12.21 -9.21 -5.38
N SER A 20 11.95 -9.49 -6.66
CA SER A 20 12.95 -9.60 -7.70
C SER A 20 12.80 -8.47 -8.74
N GLU A 21 13.67 -8.43 -9.75
CA GLU A 21 13.55 -7.50 -10.87
C GLU A 21 12.21 -7.66 -11.62
N GLU A 22 11.66 -8.88 -11.66
CA GLU A 22 10.43 -9.17 -12.38
C GLU A 22 9.20 -8.53 -11.74
N ASP A 23 9.26 -8.21 -10.45
CA ASP A 23 8.20 -7.53 -9.70
C ASP A 23 8.14 -6.02 -9.98
N ILE A 24 9.12 -5.49 -10.70
CA ILE A 24 9.28 -4.06 -10.94
C ILE A 24 8.81 -3.70 -12.34
N TYR A 25 7.91 -2.73 -12.42
CA TYR A 25 7.55 -2.11 -13.69
C TYR A 25 8.52 -0.96 -14.02
N ASP A 26 9.22 -1.00 -15.17
CA ASP A 26 10.08 0.09 -15.63
C ASP A 26 9.26 1.25 -16.21
N GLY A 27 9.17 2.33 -15.44
CA GLY A 27 8.45 3.55 -15.81
C GLY A 27 9.33 4.80 -15.82
N ARG A 28 10.66 4.66 -15.96
CA ARG A 28 11.62 5.78 -15.83
C ARG A 28 11.33 6.96 -16.75
N TYR A 29 10.81 6.70 -17.94
CA TYR A 29 10.54 7.69 -18.99
C TYR A 29 9.05 8.04 -19.14
N GLN A 30 8.23 7.66 -18.16
CA GLN A 30 6.80 7.90 -18.16
C GLN A 30 6.43 8.99 -17.15
N SER A 31 5.37 9.75 -17.45
CA SER A 31 4.74 10.62 -16.45
C SER A 31 4.23 9.80 -15.27
N LYS A 32 3.96 10.46 -14.15
CA LYS A 32 3.46 9.78 -12.94
C LYS A 32 2.15 9.03 -13.24
N GLU A 33 1.24 9.69 -13.96
CA GLU A 33 -0.09 9.18 -14.28
C GLU A 33 0.01 7.96 -15.21
N ARG A 34 0.81 8.07 -16.27
CA ARG A 34 1.03 6.97 -17.22
C ARG A 34 1.71 5.77 -16.57
N ARG A 35 2.72 6.02 -15.72
CA ARG A 35 3.41 4.97 -14.97
C ARG A 35 2.47 4.23 -14.03
N ALA A 36 1.65 4.96 -13.28
CA ALA A 36 0.71 4.35 -12.34
C ALA A 36 -0.34 3.50 -13.04
N ALA A 37 -0.89 4.00 -14.16
CA ALA A 37 -1.87 3.27 -14.96
C ALA A 37 -1.27 2.00 -15.58
N ALA A 38 -0.12 2.11 -16.23
CA ALA A 38 0.52 0.98 -16.89
C ALA A 38 1.05 -0.08 -15.90
N ALA A 39 1.59 0.35 -14.75
CA ALA A 39 1.96 -0.58 -13.68
C ALA A 39 0.73 -1.33 -13.12
N LYS A 40 -0.41 -0.64 -12.99
CA LYS A 40 -1.68 -1.29 -12.59
C LYS A 40 -2.13 -2.34 -13.61
N GLU A 41 -2.10 -2.00 -14.89
CA GLU A 41 -2.46 -2.91 -15.98
C GLU A 41 -1.53 -4.14 -16.02
N ALA A 42 -0.24 -3.95 -15.76
CA ALA A 42 0.74 -5.02 -15.65
C ALA A 42 0.68 -5.83 -14.33
N GLY A 43 -0.23 -5.50 -13.41
CA GLY A 43 -0.33 -6.16 -12.10
C GLY A 43 0.89 -5.93 -11.20
N LYS A 44 1.62 -4.83 -11.38
CA LYS A 44 2.83 -4.50 -10.61
C LYS A 44 2.55 -3.41 -9.58
N HIS A 45 2.90 -3.66 -8.32
CA HIS A 45 2.76 -2.70 -7.23
C HIS A 45 3.99 -1.79 -7.05
N LEU A 46 5.14 -2.22 -7.58
CA LEU A 46 6.41 -1.53 -7.48
C LEU A 46 6.85 -1.05 -8.87
N VAL A 47 7.45 0.14 -8.90
CA VAL A 47 7.87 0.78 -10.14
C VAL A 47 9.28 1.33 -10.01
N LEU A 48 10.03 1.23 -11.10
CA LEU A 48 11.28 1.96 -11.28
C LEU A 48 10.96 3.32 -11.92
N ALA A 49 11.30 4.39 -11.23
CA ALA A 49 11.15 5.76 -11.71
C ALA A 49 12.52 6.40 -11.97
N GLY A 50 12.54 7.57 -12.62
CA GLY A 50 13.73 8.43 -12.52
C GLY A 50 14.01 8.84 -11.06
N VAL A 51 15.14 9.51 -10.82
CA VAL A 51 15.43 10.10 -9.51
C VAL A 51 14.47 11.26 -9.27
N ILE A 52 13.44 11.01 -8.46
CA ILE A 52 12.35 11.96 -8.17
C ILE A 52 12.17 12.18 -6.66
N GLY A 53 11.43 13.22 -6.28
CA GLY A 53 11.14 13.52 -4.87
C GLY A 53 12.07 14.59 -4.28
N ARG A 54 12.08 14.68 -2.94
CA ARG A 54 12.77 15.73 -2.17
C ARG A 54 13.69 15.11 -1.11
N GLY A 55 14.62 15.91 -0.57
CA GLY A 55 15.54 15.51 0.49
C GLY A 55 16.42 14.32 0.09
N ASP A 56 16.60 13.38 1.01
CA ASP A 56 17.45 12.19 0.86
C ASP A 56 17.15 11.37 -0.39
N CYS A 57 15.89 11.34 -0.87
CA CYS A 57 15.54 10.67 -2.12
C CYS A 57 16.36 11.19 -3.32
N ARG A 58 16.61 12.50 -3.37
CA ARG A 58 17.35 13.12 -4.47
C ARG A 58 18.85 12.98 -4.27
N THR A 59 19.32 13.15 -3.02
CA THR A 59 20.74 13.03 -2.65
C THR A 59 21.25 11.60 -2.83
N LEU A 60 20.48 10.60 -2.42
CA LEU A 60 20.82 9.17 -2.51
C LEU A 60 20.39 8.53 -3.83
N GLY A 61 19.73 9.29 -4.71
CA GLY A 61 19.36 8.80 -6.03
C GLY A 61 18.28 7.70 -6.03
N HIS A 62 17.39 7.63 -5.04
CA HIS A 62 16.40 6.56 -4.94
C HIS A 62 15.40 6.56 -6.11
N ARG A 63 15.27 5.42 -6.78
CA ARG A 63 14.39 5.24 -7.95
C ARG A 63 13.21 4.32 -7.71
N LEU A 64 13.29 3.42 -6.73
CA LEU A 64 12.23 2.47 -6.43
C LEU A 64 11.05 3.16 -5.75
N ARG A 65 9.85 2.96 -6.30
CA ARG A 65 8.61 3.56 -5.79
C ARG A 65 7.48 2.54 -5.71
N THR A 66 6.49 2.84 -4.89
CA THR A 66 5.16 2.24 -5.04
C THR A 66 4.49 2.77 -6.32
N ARG A 67 3.47 2.07 -6.80
CA ARG A 67 2.59 2.54 -7.89
C ARG A 67 2.04 3.95 -7.64
N ALA A 68 1.67 4.28 -6.39
CA ALA A 68 1.24 5.62 -5.98
C ALA A 68 2.37 6.69 -6.00
N GLY A 69 3.63 6.28 -6.10
CA GLY A 69 4.81 7.15 -6.24
C GLY A 69 5.61 7.38 -4.97
N HIS A 70 5.35 6.65 -3.88
CA HIS A 70 6.10 6.79 -2.63
C HIS A 70 7.44 6.06 -2.70
N CYS A 71 8.50 6.67 -2.14
CA CYS A 71 9.81 6.01 -2.01
C CYS A 71 9.73 4.83 -1.04
N ILE A 72 10.06 3.64 -1.54
CA ILE A 72 10.08 2.43 -0.70
C ILE A 72 11.41 2.27 0.03
N GLN A 73 12.51 2.83 -0.49
CA GLN A 73 13.81 2.82 0.19
C GLN A 73 13.83 3.76 1.41
N CYS A 74 13.16 4.93 1.33
CA CYS A 74 13.04 5.84 2.48
C CYS A 74 11.97 5.39 3.48
N LYS A 75 10.89 4.74 3.02
CA LYS A 75 9.77 4.30 3.86
C LYS A 75 9.24 2.94 3.37
N PRO A 76 9.88 1.82 3.76
CA PRO A 76 9.51 0.48 3.30
C PRO A 76 8.07 0.08 3.61
N ILE A 77 7.47 0.64 4.68
CA ILE A 77 6.07 0.36 5.06
C ILE A 77 5.06 0.68 3.94
N ASN A 78 5.40 1.58 3.02
CA ASN A 78 4.53 1.91 1.88
C ASN A 78 4.32 0.73 0.94
N ILE A 79 5.22 -0.27 0.91
CA ILE A 79 5.02 -1.52 0.17
C ILE A 79 3.77 -2.23 0.69
N ALA A 80 3.64 -2.37 2.01
CA ALA A 80 2.50 -3.03 2.63
C ALA A 80 1.20 -2.24 2.41
N PHE A 81 1.24 -0.92 2.48
CA PHE A 81 0.06 -0.08 2.20
C PHE A 81 -0.41 -0.22 0.76
N GLN A 82 0.51 -0.19 -0.21
CA GLN A 82 0.14 -0.36 -1.62
C GLN A 82 -0.48 -1.73 -1.91
N ARG A 83 -0.02 -2.79 -1.23
CA ARG A 83 -0.59 -4.14 -1.37
C ARG A 83 -2.00 -4.22 -0.81
N ARG A 84 -2.24 -3.63 0.36
CA ARG A 84 -3.56 -3.64 1.02
C ARG A 84 -4.66 -2.98 0.19
N GLU A 85 -4.33 -1.98 -0.63
CA GLU A 85 -5.28 -1.36 -1.57
C GLU A 85 -5.83 -2.36 -2.60
N ASP A 86 -5.02 -3.34 -3.00
CA ASP A 86 -5.37 -4.31 -4.03
C ASP A 86 -5.78 -5.67 -3.42
N GLU A 87 -5.80 -5.82 -2.08
CA GLU A 87 -6.22 -7.05 -1.40
C GLU A 87 -7.76 -7.14 -1.30
N PRO A 88 -8.37 -8.33 -1.56
CA PRO A 88 -9.78 -8.56 -1.27
C PRO A 88 -10.10 -8.41 0.21
N GLY A 89 -11.30 -7.93 0.51
CA GLY A 89 -11.73 -7.75 1.90
C GLY A 89 -13.15 -7.23 2.01
N TYR A 90 -13.45 -6.64 3.16
CA TYR A 90 -14.77 -6.11 3.47
C TYR A 90 -14.72 -4.60 3.65
N VAL A 91 -15.66 -3.90 3.03
CA VAL A 91 -16.07 -2.56 3.47
C VAL A 91 -17.18 -2.76 4.50
N TYR A 92 -17.04 -2.17 5.68
CA TYR A 92 -18.00 -2.33 6.78
C TYR A 92 -18.48 -1.00 7.34
N ILE A 93 -19.67 -1.05 7.92
CA ILE A 93 -20.26 -0.01 8.76
C ILE A 93 -20.39 -0.59 10.16
N ALA A 94 -19.72 0.02 11.13
CA ALA A 94 -19.84 -0.32 12.54
C ALA A 94 -20.46 0.85 13.32
N GLY A 95 -21.25 0.55 14.34
CA GLY A 95 -21.86 1.54 15.22
C GLY A 95 -21.47 1.34 16.67
N SER A 96 -21.36 2.46 17.40
CA SER A 96 -21.36 2.50 18.86
C SER A 96 -22.60 3.25 19.33
N LEU A 97 -23.38 2.61 20.20
CA LEU A 97 -24.59 3.22 20.76
C LEU A 97 -24.21 4.22 21.87
N THR A 98 -23.22 3.88 22.70
CA THR A 98 -22.73 4.76 23.77
C THR A 98 -22.10 6.04 23.22
N GLY A 99 -21.29 5.92 22.17
CA GLY A 99 -20.66 7.06 21.52
C GLY A 99 -21.58 7.81 20.56
N ARG A 100 -22.72 7.21 20.17
CA ARG A 100 -23.64 7.72 19.12
C ARG A 100 -22.90 8.03 17.81
N VAL A 101 -21.98 7.16 17.43
CA VAL A 101 -21.10 7.33 16.27
C VAL A 101 -21.12 6.11 15.37
N ILE A 102 -20.92 6.36 14.09
CA ILE A 102 -20.71 5.35 13.06
C ILE A 102 -19.26 5.41 12.58
N LYS A 103 -18.68 4.24 12.33
CA LYS A 103 -17.39 4.07 11.68
C LYS A 103 -17.59 3.30 10.38
N ILE A 104 -17.09 3.88 9.29
CA ILE A 104 -16.91 3.18 8.02
C ILE A 104 -15.43 2.82 7.89
N GLY A 105 -15.14 1.61 7.46
CA GLY A 105 -13.76 1.16 7.30
C GLY A 105 -13.65 -0.11 6.49
N THR A 106 -12.42 -0.60 6.40
CA THR A 106 -12.09 -1.78 5.61
C THR A 106 -11.32 -2.79 6.46
N THR A 107 -11.49 -4.08 6.18
CA THR A 107 -10.79 -5.16 6.89
C THR A 107 -10.81 -6.46 6.08
N GLY A 108 -9.78 -7.29 6.20
CA GLY A 108 -9.81 -8.67 5.71
C GLY A 108 -10.59 -9.63 6.63
N ASN A 109 -10.84 -9.23 7.89
CA ASN A 109 -11.53 -10.06 8.87
C ASN A 109 -12.46 -9.20 9.76
N LEU A 110 -13.77 -9.35 9.60
CA LEU A 110 -14.79 -8.59 10.32
C LEU A 110 -14.80 -8.90 11.82
N SER A 111 -14.80 -10.17 12.21
CA SER A 111 -14.88 -10.60 13.61
C SER A 111 -13.65 -10.13 14.41
N GLN A 112 -12.46 -10.28 13.83
CA GLN A 112 -11.23 -9.77 14.43
C GLN A 112 -11.30 -8.24 14.59
N ARG A 113 -11.79 -7.54 13.56
CA ARG A 113 -11.87 -6.08 13.59
C ARG A 113 -12.87 -5.56 14.62
N GLU A 114 -14.04 -6.18 14.73
CA GLU A 114 -15.03 -5.84 15.77
C GLU A 114 -14.43 -6.03 17.17
N ASN A 115 -13.78 -7.18 17.41
CA ASN A 115 -13.13 -7.46 18.69
C ASN A 115 -12.01 -6.46 19.02
N GLN A 116 -11.19 -6.11 18.03
CA GLN A 116 -10.13 -5.12 18.19
C GLN A 116 -10.68 -3.74 18.58
N MET A 117 -11.72 -3.26 17.89
CA MET A 117 -12.31 -1.95 18.18
C MET A 117 -12.88 -1.88 19.60
N ARG A 118 -13.52 -2.96 20.06
CA ARG A 118 -14.01 -3.07 21.44
C ARG A 118 -12.87 -3.10 22.45
N ALA A 119 -11.82 -3.88 22.19
CA ALA A 119 -10.68 -4.02 23.09
C ALA A 119 -9.88 -2.71 23.23
N GLU A 120 -9.63 -2.02 22.12
CA GLU A 120 -8.86 -0.77 22.09
C GLU A 120 -9.64 0.45 22.58
N GLY A 121 -10.96 0.34 22.75
CA GLY A 121 -11.80 1.50 23.03
C GLY A 121 -11.74 2.52 21.89
N TYR A 122 -11.80 2.04 20.64
CA TYR A 122 -11.57 2.87 19.47
C TYR A 122 -12.52 4.07 19.46
N GLY A 123 -11.98 5.28 19.27
CA GLY A 123 -12.78 6.51 19.32
C GLY A 123 -13.42 6.81 20.69
N GLY A 124 -12.93 6.18 21.77
CA GLY A 124 -13.47 6.35 23.12
C GLY A 124 -14.61 5.39 23.49
N SER A 125 -15.02 4.49 22.59
CA SER A 125 -16.16 3.58 22.78
C SER A 125 -15.73 2.11 22.72
N LYS A 126 -16.38 1.25 23.51
CA LYS A 126 -16.08 -0.19 23.61
C LYS A 126 -17.23 -1.11 23.20
N ASP A 127 -18.37 -0.55 22.81
CA ASP A 127 -19.60 -1.25 22.42
C ASP A 127 -19.77 -1.33 20.89
N TRP A 128 -18.66 -1.32 20.15
CA TRP A 128 -18.68 -1.40 18.69
C TRP A 128 -19.28 -2.73 18.20
N ILE A 129 -20.19 -2.63 17.22
CA ILE A 129 -20.77 -3.77 16.51
C ILE A 129 -20.76 -3.47 15.01
N VAL A 130 -20.42 -4.45 14.18
CA VAL A 130 -20.58 -4.36 12.72
C VAL A 130 -22.06 -4.48 12.37
N LEU A 131 -22.64 -3.43 11.79
CA LEU A 131 -24.05 -3.35 11.40
C LEU A 131 -24.28 -3.86 9.97
N PHE A 132 -23.31 -3.63 9.10
CA PHE A 132 -23.38 -4.01 7.69
C PHE A 132 -21.98 -4.20 7.12
N SER A 133 -21.85 -5.09 6.13
CA SER A 133 -20.61 -5.26 5.39
C SER A 133 -20.85 -5.80 3.98
N LEU A 134 -19.94 -5.47 3.07
CA LEU A 134 -19.89 -6.02 1.72
C LEU A 134 -18.48 -6.53 1.44
N HIS A 135 -18.39 -7.71 0.84
CA HIS A 135 -17.14 -8.21 0.30
C HIS A 135 -16.82 -7.50 -1.02
N VAL A 136 -15.56 -7.11 -1.20
CA VAL A 136 -15.05 -6.44 -2.39
C VAL A 136 -13.71 -7.06 -2.79
N ASP A 137 -13.45 -7.13 -4.09
CA ASP A 137 -12.20 -7.71 -4.60
C ASP A 137 -10.99 -6.80 -4.36
N ARG A 138 -11.22 -5.51 -4.07
CA ARG A 138 -10.20 -4.50 -3.74
C ARG A 138 -10.72 -3.62 -2.62
N GLY A 139 -10.27 -3.91 -1.39
CA GLY A 139 -10.86 -3.38 -0.18
C GLY A 139 -10.12 -2.22 0.47
N GLY A 140 -8.96 -1.80 -0.02
CA GLY A 140 -8.18 -0.72 0.61
C GLY A 140 -8.27 0.63 -0.09
#